data_AF-A0A7Y4SCP9-F1
#
_entry.id   AF-A0A7Y4SCP9-F1
#
_cell.length_a   1.000
_cell.length_b   1.000
_cell.length_c   1.000
_cell.angle_alpha   90.00
_cell.angle_beta   90.00
_cell.angle_gamma   90.00
#
_symmetry.space_group_name_H-M   'P 1'
#
loop_
_entity.id
_entity.type
_entity.pdbx_description
1 polymer ?
#
loop_
_entity_poly.entity_id
_entity_poly.type
_entity_poly.pdbx_seq_one_letter_code
_entity_poly.pdbx_strand_id
1 'polypeptide(L)'
;MTRILFVTSEVHPLIKTGGLADVSASLPAALQTLGEDVRLLIPGYNQVLDALKVKKVVATFSVFAGQAPVKLLSAKMPHTNVPV
;
A
#
# COMPACT_ATOMS: atom_id res chain seq x y z
N MET A 1 -0.19 -11.75 17.93
CA MET A 1 -0.67 -10.86 16.84
C MET A 1 0.09 -9.55 16.94
N THR A 2 1.05 -9.39 16.05
CA THR A 2 1.90 -8.23 15.87
C THR A 2 1.28 -7.31 14.82
N ARG A 3 1.41 -5.99 15.01
CA ARG A 3 0.98 -4.99 14.03
C ARG A 3 2.17 -4.59 13.17
N ILE A 4 2.08 -4.83 11.87
CA ILE A 4 3.18 -4.64 10.91
C ILE A 4 2.73 -3.67 9.82
N LEU A 5 3.46 -2.56 9.67
CA LEU A 5 3.34 -1.68 8.51
C LEU A 5 4.50 -1.97 7.56
N PHE A 6 4.21 -2.62 6.44
CA PHE A 6 5.17 -2.95 5.41
C PHE A 6 5.27 -1.80 4.40
N VAL A 7 6.37 -1.05 4.44
CA VAL A 7 6.58 0.12 3.56
C VAL A 7 7.48 -0.26 2.40
N THR A 8 7.06 0.05 1.18
CA THR A 8 7.80 -0.30 -0.04
C THR A 8 7.62 0.75 -1.13
N SER A 9 8.55 0.82 -2.08
CA SER A 9 8.41 1.63 -3.30
C SER A 9 7.67 0.91 -4.42
N GLU A 10 7.59 -0.43 -4.40
CA GLU A 10 6.95 -1.22 -5.44
C GLU A 10 6.21 -2.45 -4.91
N VAL A 11 5.11 -2.82 -5.56
CA VAL A 11 4.28 -3.98 -5.19
C VAL A 11 3.50 -4.50 -6.40
N HIS A 12 3.59 -5.80 -6.68
CA HIS A 12 2.82 -6.43 -7.75
C HIS A 12 1.33 -6.61 -7.32
N PRO A 13 0.33 -6.35 -8.19
CA PRO A 13 0.43 -5.92 -9.58
C PRO A 13 0.36 -4.39 -9.78
N LEU A 14 0.44 -3.58 -8.72
CA LEU A 14 0.19 -2.14 -8.79
C LEU A 14 1.31 -1.37 -9.51
N ILE A 15 2.57 -1.65 -9.17
CA ILE A 15 3.75 -1.07 -9.81
C ILE A 15 4.95 -1.99 -9.61
N LYS A 16 5.73 -2.23 -10.66
CA LYS A 16 6.83 -3.20 -10.65
C LYS A 16 7.98 -2.72 -11.53
N THR A 17 9.16 -2.61 -10.94
CA THR A 17 10.43 -2.41 -11.64
C THR A 17 11.33 -3.64 -11.53
N GLY A 18 11.25 -4.40 -10.44
CA GLY A 18 12.06 -5.60 -10.22
C GLY A 18 11.45 -6.63 -9.28
N GLY A 19 12.33 -7.38 -8.61
CA GLY A 19 11.95 -8.47 -7.69
C GLY A 19 11.40 -8.00 -6.34
N LEU A 20 11.66 -6.75 -5.95
CA LEU A 20 11.11 -6.19 -4.70
C LEU A 20 9.58 -6.15 -4.75
N ALA A 21 8.98 -5.89 -5.91
CA ALA A 21 7.54 -5.89 -6.08
C ALA A 21 6.89 -7.25 -5.79
N ASP A 22 7.59 -8.35 -6.12
CA ASP A 22 7.08 -9.72 -5.89
C ASP A 22 7.15 -10.08 -4.41
N VAL A 23 8.26 -9.71 -3.75
CA VAL A 23 8.41 -9.90 -2.30
C VAL A 23 7.40 -9.04 -1.54
N SER A 24 7.23 -7.78 -1.94
CA SER A 24 6.29 -6.85 -1.31
C SER A 24 4.84 -7.27 -1.47
N ALA A 25 4.51 -8.09 -2.48
CA ALA A 25 3.18 -8.66 -2.64
C ALA A 25 3.02 -9.97 -1.85
N SER A 26 4.01 -10.86 -1.91
CA SER A 26 3.92 -12.21 -1.35
C SER A 26 4.12 -12.25 0.17
N LEU A 27 5.09 -11.52 0.72
CA LEU A 27 5.41 -11.59 2.15
C LEU A 27 4.27 -11.04 3.04
N PRO A 28 3.68 -9.86 2.78
CA PRO A 28 2.55 -9.37 3.59
C PRO A 28 1.33 -10.31 3.55
N ALA A 29 1.05 -10.92 2.39
CA ALA A 29 -0.03 -11.89 2.25
C ALA A 29 0.24 -13.18 3.05
N ALA A 30 1.49 -13.67 3.03
CA ALA A 30 1.91 -14.82 3.82
C ALA A 30 1.81 -14.54 5.33
N LEU A 31 2.27 -13.38 5.80
CA LEU A 31 2.15 -12.97 7.20
C LEU A 31 0.69 -12.85 7.65
N GLN A 32 -0.19 -12.32 6.79
CA GLN A 32 -1.62 -12.27 7.07
C GLN A 32 -2.22 -13.68 7.21
N THR A 33 -1.78 -14.64 6.39
CA THR A 33 -2.19 -16.06 6.49
C THR A 33 -1.73 -16.70 7.79
N LEU A 34 -0.60 -16.26 8.34
CA LEU A 34 -0.08 -16.68 9.64
C LEU A 34 -0.76 -16.00 10.83
N GLY A 35 -1.75 -15.12 10.59
CA GLY A 35 -2.55 -14.48 11.64
C GLY A 35 -1.99 -13.14 12.14
N GLU A 36 -1.03 -12.53 11.44
CA GLU A 36 -0.51 -11.20 11.79
C GLU A 36 -1.38 -10.06 11.21
N ASP A 37 -1.42 -8.91 11.89
CA ASP A 37 -2.10 -7.70 11.38
C ASP A 37 -1.12 -6.89 10.52
N VAL A 38 -1.15 -7.16 9.21
CA VAL A 38 -0.23 -6.56 8.25
C VAL A 38 -0.94 -5.60 7.31
N ARG A 39 -0.31 -4.45 7.06
CA ARG A 39 -0.72 -3.46 6.06
C ARG A 39 0.45 -3.05 5.20
N LEU A 40 0.18 -2.74 3.94
CA LEU A 40 1.14 -2.18 3.00
C LEU A 40 1.02 -0.65 2.98
N LEU A 41 2.13 0.04 2.75
CA LEU A 41 2.18 1.46 2.42
C LEU A 41 3.11 1.65 1.21
N ILE A 42 2.59 2.31 0.19
CA ILE A 42 3.31 2.60 -1.06
C ILE A 42 3.02 4.03 -1.51
N PRO A 43 3.93 4.71 -2.22
CA PRO A 43 3.62 6.01 -2.82
C PRO A 43 2.41 5.93 -3.76
N GLY A 44 1.59 6.98 -3.73
CA GLY A 44 0.43 7.14 -4.61
C GLY A 44 0.82 7.54 -6.04
N TYR A 45 1.68 6.75 -6.70
CA TYR A 45 1.98 6.95 -8.13
C TYR A 45 0.70 6.85 -8.95
N ASN A 46 0.64 7.55 -10.10
CA ASN A 46 -0.54 7.51 -10.98
C ASN A 46 -0.96 6.08 -11.32
N GLN A 47 0.00 5.22 -11.68
CA GLN A 47 -0.26 3.81 -11.97
C GLN A 47 -0.88 3.04 -10.78
N VAL A 48 -0.39 3.29 -9.57
CA VAL A 48 -0.94 2.68 -8.33
C VAL A 48 -2.37 3.17 -8.11
N LEU A 49 -2.59 4.47 -8.23
CA LEU A 49 -3.91 5.08 -8.05
C LEU A 49 -4.89 4.54 -9.09
N ASP A 50 -4.50 4.38 -10.35
CA ASP A 50 -5.37 3.90 -11.43
C ASP A 50 -5.72 2.41 -11.26
N ALA A 51 -4.77 1.60 -10.77
CA ALA A 51 -4.96 0.15 -10.56
C ALA A 51 -5.89 -0.19 -9.38
N LEU A 52 -6.05 0.71 -8.40
CA LEU A 52 -6.87 0.49 -7.22
C LEU A 52 -8.34 0.86 -7.45
N LYS A 53 -9.27 -0.08 -7.26
CA LYS A 53 -10.70 0.14 -7.53
C LYS A 53 -11.40 1.07 -6.53
N VAL A 54 -11.30 0.77 -5.24
CA VAL A 54 -11.97 1.52 -4.17
C VAL A 54 -10.91 2.14 -3.27
N LYS A 55 -10.95 3.47 -3.16
CA LYS A 55 -9.98 4.26 -2.41
C LYS A 55 -10.75 5.13 -1.40
N LYS A 56 -10.46 4.96 -0.13
CA LYS A 56 -11.01 5.80 0.94
C LYS A 56 -9.95 6.75 1.44
N VAL A 57 -10.25 8.05 1.51
CA VAL A 57 -9.39 9.01 2.20
C VAL A 57 -9.44 8.71 3.70
N VAL A 58 -8.29 8.40 4.29
CA VAL A 58 -8.18 8.14 5.74
C VAL A 58 -7.59 9.33 6.50
N ALA A 59 -6.78 10.15 5.83
CA ALA A 59 -6.25 11.39 6.40
C ALA A 59 -5.90 12.39 5.30
N THR A 60 -5.85 13.66 5.66
CA THR A 60 -5.28 14.73 4.83
C THR A 60 -4.41 15.59 5.73
N PHE A 61 -3.18 15.85 5.32
CA PHE A 61 -2.21 16.59 6.13
C PHE A 61 -1.36 17.53 5.26
N SER A 62 -1.07 18.71 5.79
CA SER A 62 -0.12 19.65 5.19
C SER A 62 1.27 19.34 5.73
N VAL A 63 2.18 18.89 4.86
CA VAL A 63 3.55 18.53 5.26
C VAL A 63 4.49 19.72 5.13
N PHE A 64 4.36 20.49 4.05
CA PHE A 64 5.24 21.61 3.73
C PHE A 64 4.42 22.88 3.52
N ALA A 65 4.89 23.99 4.08
CA ALA A 65 4.26 25.30 3.89
C ALA A 65 4.21 25.67 2.40
N GLY A 66 3.05 26.13 1.93
CA GLY A 66 2.84 26.51 0.53
C GLY A 66 2.65 25.35 -0.45
N GLN A 67 2.66 24.09 0.00
CA GLN A 67 2.34 22.94 -0.84
C GLN A 67 0.90 22.45 -0.64
N ALA A 68 0.35 21.81 -1.67
CA ALA A 68 -0.95 21.17 -1.58
C ALA A 68 -0.96 20.09 -0.48
N PRO A 69 -2.08 19.94 0.27
CA PRO A 69 -2.19 18.88 1.27
C PRO A 69 -2.02 17.48 0.67
N VAL A 70 -1.32 16.61 1.39
CA VAL A 70 -1.14 15.20 1.03
C VAL A 70 -2.34 14.41 1.56
N LYS A 71 -2.87 13.51 0.73
CA LYS A 71 -3.94 12.57 1.12
C LYS A 71 -3.34 11.20 1.38
N LEU A 72 -3.68 10.62 2.53
CA LEU A 72 -3.47 9.19 2.77
C LEU A 72 -4.74 8.45 2.36
N LEU A 73 -4.57 7.49 1.46
CA LEU A 73 -5.65 6.66 0.95
C LEU A 73 -5.53 5.25 1.53
N SER A 74 -6.66 4.56 1.64
CA SER A 74 -6.70 3.13 1.95
C SER A 74 -7.54 2.40 0.92
N ALA A 75 -7.02 1.27 0.48
CA ALA A 75 -7.59 0.33 -0.45
C ALA A 75 -7.26 -1.11 -0.02
N LYS A 76 -7.49 -2.07 -0.92
CA LYS A 76 -7.11 -3.47 -0.75
C LYS A 76 -6.30 -3.91 -1.95
N MET A 77 -5.27 -4.70 -1.68
CA MET A 77 -4.48 -5.36 -2.71
C MET A 77 -5.39 -6.27 -3.56
N PRO A 78 -5.24 -6.22 -4.89
CA PRO A 78 -5.84 -7.22 -5.77
C PRO A 78 -5.43 -8.63 -5.34
N HIS A 79 -6.34 -9.60 -5.44
CA HIS A 79 -6.15 -11.03 -5.17
C HIS A 79 -5.93 -11.43 -3.70
N THR A 80 -5.20 -10.65 -2.89
CA THR A 80 -4.85 -11.03 -1.50
C THR A 80 -5.67 -10.32 -0.43
N ASN A 81 -6.38 -9.23 -0.77
CA ASN A 81 -7.13 -8.38 0.16
C ASN A 81 -6.31 -7.74 1.29
N VAL A 82 -4.98 -7.84 1.25
CA VAL A 82 -4.08 -7.13 2.18
C VAL A 82 -4.38 -5.62 2.08
N PRO A 83 -4.62 -4.91 3.21
CA PRO A 83 -4.82 -3.47 3.18
C PRO A 83 -3.57 -2.75 2.64
N VAL A 84 -3.76 -1.81 1.71
CA VAL A 84 -2.71 -0.98 1.09
C VAL A 84 -3.16 0.48 0.98
#